data_AF-A0A179D195-F1
#
_entry.id   AF-A0A179D195-F1
#
_cell.length_a   1.000
_cell.length_b   1.000
_cell.length_c   1.000
_cell.angle_alpha   90.00
_cell.angle_beta   90.00
_cell.angle_gamma   90.00
#
_symmetry.space_group_name_H-M   'P 1'
#
loop_
_entity.id
_entity.type
_entity.pdbx_description
1 polymer ?
#
loop_
_entity_poly.entity_id
_entity_poly.type
_entity_poly.pdbx_seq_one_letter_code
_entity_poly.pdbx_strand_id
1 'polypeptide(L)'
;MERLFDRSKVIFYYTAEGRIDFRELVKQLVRALRTRIKMRQIGVRNEAGLHGGLGCCGREICCAAFLKEFAPVSIKMAKEQSLPLDPNKISGLCGRLLCCLLYEYHIYEELSRSLPKIGKKLQTPVGPCRVVRYNIFRRTIVLENQEGVWPRFRSLRNSQPKRSPPSKVSEKDLYQSGLLAFKQRKFEAARKAFRQYLEKYPKGRYAANAYFWIGGNLLRRAPL
;
A
#
# COMPACT_ATOMS: atom_id res chain seq x y z
N MET A 1 -4.71 26.93 -6.62
CA MET A 1 -5.61 27.85 -5.87
C MET A 1 -7.00 27.25 -5.93
N GLU A 2 -7.72 27.22 -4.82
CA GLU A 2 -9.10 26.72 -4.75
C GLU A 2 -9.99 27.82 -4.15
N ARG A 3 -11.16 28.05 -4.73
CA ARG A 3 -12.13 29.04 -4.24
C ARG A 3 -13.42 28.32 -3.87
N LEU A 4 -13.93 28.57 -2.66
CA LEU A 4 -15.24 28.02 -2.29
C LEU A 4 -16.34 28.62 -3.16
N PHE A 5 -17.37 27.82 -3.40
CA PHE A 5 -18.48 28.16 -4.29
C PHE A 5 -19.23 29.42 -3.83
N ASP A 6 -19.36 29.59 -2.51
CA ASP A 6 -19.95 30.76 -1.85
C ASP A 6 -19.06 32.02 -1.93
N ARG A 7 -17.87 31.92 -2.54
CA ARG A 7 -16.84 32.97 -2.63
C ARG A 7 -16.39 33.52 -1.27
N SER A 8 -16.71 32.86 -0.15
CA SER A 8 -16.38 33.36 1.19
C SER A 8 -14.89 33.27 1.51
N LYS A 9 -14.20 32.31 0.87
CA LYS A 9 -12.79 32.02 1.14
C LYS A 9 -12.07 31.46 -0.09
N VAL A 10 -10.80 31.82 -0.20
CA VAL A 10 -9.85 31.27 -1.18
C VAL A 10 -8.73 30.56 -0.41
N ILE A 11 -8.38 29.36 -0.86
CA ILE A 11 -7.29 28.54 -0.31
C ILE A 11 -6.13 28.51 -1.32
N PHE A 12 -4.95 28.94 -0.85
CA PHE A 12 -3.70 28.81 -1.58
C PHE A 12 -2.90 27.66 -1.00
N TYR A 13 -2.55 26.71 -1.87
CA TYR A 13 -1.70 25.59 -1.55
C TYR A 13 -0.24 25.96 -1.82
N TYR A 14 0.66 25.59 -0.92
CA TYR A 14 2.10 25.80 -1.09
C TYR A 14 2.90 24.65 -0.49
N THR A 15 4.09 24.43 -1.02
CA THR A 15 5.08 23.48 -0.48
C THR A 15 6.28 24.26 0.03
N ALA A 16 6.80 23.87 1.19
CA ALA A 16 7.95 24.49 1.83
C ALA A 16 8.61 23.52 2.81
N GLU A 17 9.92 23.60 2.98
CA GLU A 17 10.64 22.82 3.99
C GLU A 17 10.51 23.44 5.39
N GLY A 18 10.43 24.76 5.47
CA GLY A 18 10.34 25.52 6.72
C GLY A 18 9.06 26.34 6.87
N ARG A 19 8.97 27.08 7.97
CA ARG A 19 7.92 28.09 8.16
C ARG A 19 8.21 29.28 7.26
N ILE A 20 7.21 29.72 6.51
CA ILE A 20 7.27 30.91 5.66
C ILE A 20 6.33 31.96 6.25
N ASP A 21 6.81 33.20 6.34
CA ASP A 21 5.97 34.35 6.71
C ASP A 21 5.25 34.92 5.49
N PHE A 22 3.93 34.77 5.46
CA PHE A 22 3.09 35.26 4.37
C PHE A 22 2.36 36.56 4.69
N ARG A 23 2.68 37.26 5.80
CA ARG A 23 1.89 38.42 6.27
C ARG A 23 1.71 39.48 5.18
N GLU A 24 2.76 39.85 4.46
CA GLU A 24 2.67 40.90 3.44
C GLU A 24 1.96 40.41 2.17
N LEU A 25 2.27 39.19 1.70
CA LEU A 25 1.60 38.58 0.56
C LEU A 25 0.09 38.43 0.80
N VAL A 26 -0.31 37.99 2.00
CA VAL A 26 -1.73 37.85 2.37
C VAL A 26 -2.44 39.20 2.33
N LYS A 27 -1.81 40.30 2.79
CA LYS A 27 -2.41 41.64 2.69
C LYS A 27 -2.67 42.04 1.23
N GLN A 28 -1.69 41.81 0.35
CA GLN A 28 -1.83 42.11 -1.08
C GLN A 28 -2.94 41.26 -1.72
N LEU A 29 -2.99 39.96 -1.43
CA LEU A 29 -4.03 39.06 -1.96
C LEU A 29 -5.42 39.42 -1.44
N VAL A 30 -5.57 39.79 -0.16
CA VAL A 30 -6.85 40.23 0.41
C VAL A 30 -7.34 41.52 -0.29
N ARG A 31 -6.43 42.49 -0.53
CA ARG A 31 -6.77 43.72 -1.26
C ARG A 31 -7.21 43.44 -2.69
N ALA A 32 -6.52 42.55 -3.40
CA ALA A 32 -6.82 42.20 -4.79
C ALA A 32 -8.10 41.37 -4.95
N LEU A 33 -8.29 40.34 -4.11
CA LEU A 33 -9.38 39.37 -4.26
C LEU A 33 -10.63 39.69 -3.43
N ARG A 34 -10.54 40.67 -2.51
CA ARG A 34 -11.61 41.08 -1.59
C ARG A 34 -12.30 39.89 -0.89
N THR A 35 -11.52 38.86 -0.58
CA THR A 35 -12.01 37.58 -0.05
C THR A 35 -11.08 37.10 1.05
N ARG A 36 -11.59 36.33 2.02
CA ARG A 36 -10.75 35.75 3.07
C ARG A 36 -9.74 34.76 2.48
N ILE A 37 -8.46 35.01 2.72
CA ILE A 37 -7.38 34.16 2.21
C ILE A 37 -6.95 33.15 3.29
N LYS A 38 -6.78 31.89 2.90
CA LYS A 38 -6.19 30.83 3.74
C LYS A 38 -4.99 30.23 3.01
N MET A 39 -3.82 30.32 3.63
CA MET A 39 -2.63 29.60 3.18
C MET A 39 -2.66 28.18 3.75
N ARG A 40 -2.39 27.16 2.93
CA ARG A 40 -2.35 25.76 3.33
C ARG A 40 -1.09 25.09 2.82
N GLN A 41 -0.23 24.69 3.75
CA GLN A 41 0.95 23.91 3.42
C GLN A 41 0.53 22.50 3.01
N ILE A 42 1.16 21.98 1.97
CA ILE A 42 1.05 20.60 1.50
C ILE A 42 2.44 20.00 1.31
N GLY A 43 2.52 18.68 1.35
CA GLY A 43 3.77 17.99 1.03
C GLY A 43 3.97 17.85 -0.48
N VAL A 44 5.23 17.70 -0.91
CA VAL A 44 5.64 17.51 -2.32
C VAL A 44 4.83 16.46 -3.09
N ARG A 45 4.37 15.39 -2.41
CA ARG A 45 3.55 14.35 -3.05
C ARG A 45 2.13 14.82 -3.35
N ASN A 46 1.54 15.60 -2.46
CA ASN A 46 0.21 16.18 -2.66
C ASN A 46 0.25 17.27 -3.73
N GLU A 47 1.32 18.06 -3.74
CA GLU A 47 1.59 19.03 -4.80
C GLU A 47 1.66 18.35 -6.17
N ALA A 48 2.48 17.30 -6.30
CA ALA A 48 2.50 16.49 -7.53
C ALA A 48 1.11 15.94 -7.87
N GLY A 49 0.34 15.47 -6.89
CA GLY A 49 -1.02 14.99 -7.10
C GLY A 49 -2.01 16.07 -7.58
N LEU A 50 -1.83 17.33 -7.19
CA LEU A 50 -2.63 18.46 -7.66
C LEU A 50 -2.26 18.88 -9.09
N HIS A 51 -0.98 18.82 -9.43
CA HIS A 51 -0.50 19.13 -10.78
C HIS A 51 -0.75 18.00 -11.79
N GLY A 52 -0.80 16.75 -11.31
CA GLY A 52 -0.87 15.58 -12.17
C GLY A 52 0.46 15.30 -12.86
N GLY A 53 0.42 14.44 -13.87
CA GLY A 53 1.59 14.08 -14.67
C GLY A 53 1.68 12.58 -14.96
N LEU A 54 2.70 12.19 -15.74
CA LEU A 54 2.94 10.82 -16.14
C LEU A 54 4.07 10.19 -15.33
N GLY A 55 3.82 9.02 -14.74
CA GLY A 55 4.85 8.22 -14.09
C GLY A 55 5.77 7.54 -15.09
N CYS A 56 6.87 6.97 -14.59
CA CYS A 56 7.82 6.18 -15.38
C CYS A 56 7.20 4.94 -16.05
N CYS A 57 6.01 4.53 -15.62
CA CYS A 57 5.22 3.47 -16.23
C CYS A 57 4.36 3.94 -17.42
N GLY A 58 4.43 5.22 -17.80
CA GLY A 58 3.67 5.82 -18.90
C GLY A 58 2.20 6.11 -18.57
N ARG A 59 1.76 5.86 -17.34
CA ARG A 59 0.40 6.16 -16.86
C ARG A 59 0.38 7.44 -16.02
N GLU A 60 -0.80 7.98 -15.77
CA GLU A 60 -0.97 9.05 -14.79
C GLU A 60 -0.40 8.65 -13.42
N ILE A 61 0.26 9.59 -12.73
CA ILE A 61 0.83 9.34 -11.40
C ILE A 61 -0.25 8.90 -10.41
N CYS A 62 0.05 7.88 -9.60
CA CYS A 62 -0.98 7.24 -8.77
C CYS A 62 -1.58 8.19 -7.73
N CYS A 63 -0.85 9.22 -7.26
CA CYS A 63 -1.36 10.23 -6.32
C CYS A 63 -2.41 11.18 -6.93
N ALA A 64 -2.30 11.45 -8.23
CA ALA A 64 -3.33 12.18 -8.98
C ALA A 64 -4.53 11.25 -9.26
N ALA A 65 -4.25 10.03 -9.73
CA ALA A 65 -5.28 9.09 -10.17
C ALA A 65 -6.17 8.55 -9.03
N PHE A 66 -5.63 7.76 -8.09
CA PHE A 66 -6.47 7.00 -7.14
C PHE A 66 -5.95 6.94 -5.70
N LEU A 67 -4.65 7.14 -5.46
CA LEU A 67 -4.08 7.12 -4.11
C LEU A 67 -4.17 8.50 -3.46
N LYS A 68 -5.03 8.64 -2.46
CA LYS A 68 -5.20 9.89 -1.68
C LYS A 68 -4.56 9.81 -0.28
N GLU A 69 -4.38 8.60 0.24
CA GLU A 69 -3.71 8.35 1.51
C GLU A 69 -2.36 7.67 1.28
N PHE A 70 -1.34 8.15 2.00
CA PHE A 70 0.04 7.74 1.77
C PHE A 70 0.66 7.15 3.02
N ALA A 71 0.93 5.85 2.98
CA ALA A 71 1.80 5.23 3.97
C ALA A 71 3.28 5.35 3.54
N PRO A 72 4.22 5.25 4.50
CA PRO A 72 5.65 5.25 4.20
C PRO A 72 6.03 4.10 3.26
N VAL A 73 6.83 4.43 2.25
CA VAL A 73 7.39 3.46 1.30
C VAL A 73 8.85 3.24 1.66
N SER A 74 9.34 2.00 1.57
CA SER A 74 10.73 1.65 1.90
C SER A 74 11.47 1.03 0.72
N ILE A 75 12.79 1.18 0.71
CA ILE A 75 13.68 0.58 -0.32
C ILE A 75 13.57 -0.95 -0.32
N LYS A 76 13.26 -1.57 0.83
CA LYS A 76 13.00 -3.01 0.94
C LYS A 76 11.88 -3.46 0.00
N MET A 77 10.83 -2.65 -0.19
CA MET A 77 9.72 -2.97 -1.10
C MET A 77 10.20 -3.04 -2.55
N ALA A 78 11.07 -2.12 -2.99
CA ALA A 78 11.66 -2.17 -4.32
C ALA A 78 12.52 -3.42 -4.53
N LYS A 79 13.33 -3.80 -3.53
CA LYS A 79 14.13 -5.03 -3.56
C LYS A 79 13.28 -6.28 -3.73
N GLU A 80 12.21 -6.40 -2.94
CA GLU A 80 11.30 -7.57 -3.01
C GLU A 80 10.53 -7.65 -4.32
N GLN A 81 10.33 -6.50 -4.98
CA GLN A 81 9.72 -6.41 -6.31
C GLN A 81 10.73 -6.60 -7.44
N SER A 82 11.99 -6.92 -7.12
CA SER A 82 13.07 -7.10 -8.10
C SER A 82 13.29 -5.87 -9.00
N LEU A 83 13.04 -4.67 -8.47
CA LEU A 83 13.29 -3.43 -9.19
C LEU A 83 14.74 -2.96 -9.01
N PRO A 84 15.35 -2.35 -10.04
CA PRO A 84 16.67 -1.72 -9.90
C PRO A 84 16.66 -0.66 -8.80
N LEU A 85 17.72 -0.56 -8.01
CA LEU A 85 17.83 0.42 -6.93
C LEU A 85 18.34 1.79 -7.40
N ASP A 86 18.21 2.07 -8.69
CA ASP A 86 18.52 3.37 -9.28
C ASP A 86 17.44 4.40 -8.88
N PRO A 87 17.82 5.55 -8.28
CA PRO A 87 16.88 6.56 -7.85
C PRO A 87 15.91 7.03 -8.95
N ASN A 88 16.35 7.11 -10.20
CA ASN A 88 15.51 7.52 -11.34
C ASN A 88 14.46 6.46 -11.70
N LYS A 89 14.67 5.20 -11.33
CA LYS A 89 13.74 4.09 -11.59
C LYS A 89 12.75 3.85 -10.45
N ILE A 90 13.09 4.24 -9.22
CA ILE A 90 12.25 3.98 -8.03
C ILE A 90 11.66 5.23 -7.38
N SER A 91 11.98 6.43 -7.89
CA SER A 91 11.40 7.68 -7.44
C SER A 91 10.30 8.15 -8.39
N GLY A 92 9.21 8.67 -7.82
CA GLY A 92 8.18 9.35 -8.58
C GLY A 92 8.55 10.81 -8.87
N LEU A 93 7.72 11.48 -9.69
CA LEU A 93 7.90 12.90 -10.04
C LEU A 93 8.01 13.84 -8.82
N CYS A 94 7.40 13.47 -7.70
CA CYS A 94 7.50 14.21 -6.44
C CYS A 94 8.86 14.07 -5.70
N GLY A 95 9.85 13.40 -6.29
CA GLY A 95 11.18 13.17 -5.69
C GLY A 95 11.20 12.14 -4.54
N ARG A 96 10.06 11.52 -4.21
CA ARG A 96 9.96 10.44 -3.21
C ARG A 96 9.79 9.08 -3.89
N LEU A 97 10.05 8.01 -3.15
CA LEU A 97 9.80 6.64 -3.60
C LEU A 97 8.38 6.46 -4.18
N LEU A 98 8.29 5.66 -5.24
CA LEU A 98 7.07 5.34 -5.96
C LEU A 98 6.00 4.76 -5.02
N CYS A 99 4.80 5.31 -5.05
CA CYS A 99 3.68 4.85 -4.22
C CYS A 99 3.11 3.50 -4.67
N CYS A 100 3.29 3.13 -5.94
CA CYS A 100 2.92 1.80 -6.43
C CYS A 100 3.70 0.67 -5.75
N LEU A 101 4.94 0.92 -5.29
CA LEU A 101 5.72 -0.05 -4.54
C LEU A 101 4.94 -0.56 -3.34
N LEU A 102 4.37 0.34 -2.53
CA LEU A 102 3.57 -0.09 -1.38
C LEU A 102 2.24 -0.72 -1.82
N TYR A 103 1.59 -0.14 -2.82
CA TYR A 103 0.29 -0.61 -3.31
C TYR A 103 0.34 -2.09 -3.75
N GLU A 104 1.36 -2.45 -4.52
CA GLU A 104 1.54 -3.79 -5.06
C GLU A 104 2.19 -4.75 -4.06
N TYR A 105 2.85 -4.23 -3.02
CA TYR A 105 3.67 -5.02 -2.10
C TYR A 105 3.01 -6.28 -1.55
N HIS A 106 1.75 -6.19 -1.13
CA HIS A 106 1.02 -7.33 -0.56
C HIS A 106 0.88 -8.50 -1.55
N ILE A 107 0.67 -8.21 -2.84
CA ILE A 107 0.54 -9.20 -3.90
C ILE A 107 1.88 -9.94 -4.08
N TYR A 108 2.98 -9.18 -4.05
CA TYR A 108 4.32 -9.75 -4.14
C TYR A 108 4.63 -10.62 -2.92
N GLU A 109 4.27 -10.17 -1.72
CA GLU A 109 4.46 -10.92 -0.48
C GLU A 109 3.71 -12.25 -0.53
N GLU A 110 2.41 -12.24 -0.89
CA GLU A 110 1.58 -13.44 -1.00
C GLU A 110 2.12 -14.42 -2.04
N LEU A 111 2.49 -13.94 -3.23
CA LEU A 111 3.01 -14.79 -4.30
C LEU A 111 4.37 -15.38 -3.92
N SER A 112 5.25 -14.61 -3.28
CA SER A 112 6.56 -15.08 -2.85
C SER A 112 6.49 -16.25 -1.85
N ARG A 113 5.42 -16.35 -1.05
CA ARG A 113 5.18 -17.47 -0.13
C ARG A 113 4.80 -18.76 -0.86
N SER A 114 4.07 -18.63 -1.98
CA SER A 114 3.61 -19.77 -2.78
C SER A 114 4.63 -20.26 -3.81
N LEU A 115 5.61 -19.43 -4.17
CA LEU A 115 6.59 -19.71 -5.20
C LEU A 115 7.91 -20.24 -4.61
N PRO A 116 8.59 -21.17 -5.30
CA PRO A 116 9.92 -21.61 -4.88
C PRO A 116 10.93 -20.47 -4.96
N LYS A 117 11.79 -20.33 -3.94
CA LYS A 117 12.82 -19.27 -3.86
C LYS A 117 13.68 -19.20 -5.13
N ILE A 118 14.01 -17.98 -5.56
CA ILE A 118 15.02 -17.72 -6.60
C ILE A 118 16.32 -18.43 -6.22
N GLY A 119 16.92 -19.13 -7.19
CA GLY A 119 18.12 -19.94 -7.02
C GLY A 119 17.88 -21.38 -6.60
N LYS A 120 16.66 -21.76 -6.21
CA LYS A 120 16.35 -23.16 -5.89
C LYS A 120 16.45 -24.03 -7.16
N LYS A 121 17.13 -25.17 -7.04
CA LYS A 121 17.13 -26.21 -8.06
C LYS A 121 15.84 -27.02 -7.97
N LEU A 122 15.17 -27.22 -9.09
CA LEU A 122 13.94 -28.01 -9.23
C LEU A 122 14.19 -29.11 -10.25
N GLN A 123 13.67 -30.30 -9.99
CA GLN A 123 13.56 -31.31 -11.03
C GLN A 123 12.32 -31.01 -11.87
N THR A 124 12.50 -30.94 -13.18
CA THR A 124 11.43 -30.75 -14.15
C THR A 124 11.48 -31.87 -15.20
N PRO A 125 10.43 -32.06 -16.02
CA PRO A 125 10.45 -33.07 -17.09
C PRO A 125 11.60 -32.90 -18.09
N VAL A 126 12.14 -31.69 -18.22
CA VAL A 126 13.29 -31.34 -19.09
C VAL A 126 14.63 -31.37 -18.33
N GLY A 127 14.66 -31.96 -17.12
CA GLY A 127 15.86 -32.10 -16.31
C GLY A 127 15.96 -31.09 -15.16
N PRO A 128 17.14 -31.00 -14.51
CA PRO A 128 17.36 -30.10 -13.38
C PRO A 128 17.45 -28.65 -13.85
N CYS A 129 16.57 -27.80 -13.33
CA CYS A 129 16.57 -26.38 -13.63
C CYS A 129 16.68 -25.52 -12.38
N ARG A 130 17.24 -24.32 -12.51
CA ARG A 130 17.33 -23.31 -11.46
C ARG A 130 16.27 -22.23 -11.66
N VAL A 131 15.63 -21.79 -10.59
CA VAL A 131 14.73 -20.62 -10.63
C VAL A 131 15.54 -19.34 -10.81
N VAL A 132 15.33 -18.60 -11.90
CA VAL A 132 16.04 -17.35 -12.20
C VAL A 132 15.24 -16.14 -11.76
N ARG A 133 13.96 -16.07 -12.14
CA ARG A 133 13.09 -14.93 -11.86
C ARG A 133 11.62 -15.34 -11.79
N TYR A 134 10.82 -14.49 -11.15
CA TYR A 134 9.37 -14.63 -11.13
C TYR A 134 8.72 -13.77 -12.21
N ASN A 135 7.64 -14.28 -12.79
CA ASN A 135 6.67 -13.48 -13.52
C ASN A 135 5.37 -13.46 -12.72
N ILE A 136 5.18 -12.36 -12.02
CA ILE A 136 4.18 -12.19 -10.98
C ILE A 136 2.79 -12.02 -11.59
N PHE A 137 2.68 -11.26 -12.69
CA PHE A 137 1.44 -11.09 -13.45
C PHE A 137 0.92 -12.39 -14.03
N ARG A 138 1.82 -13.26 -14.50
CA ARG A 138 1.44 -14.57 -15.07
C ARG A 138 1.45 -15.71 -14.05
N ARG A 139 1.86 -15.45 -12.80
CA ARG A 139 2.10 -16.46 -11.77
C ARG A 139 2.94 -17.64 -12.29
N THR A 140 3.99 -17.31 -13.04
CA THR A 140 4.93 -18.28 -13.63
C THR A 140 6.33 -18.01 -13.13
N ILE A 141 7.18 -19.03 -13.18
CA ILE A 141 8.61 -18.90 -12.87
C ILE A 141 9.41 -19.14 -14.15
N VAL A 142 10.51 -18.42 -14.28
CA VAL A 142 11.48 -18.63 -15.35
C VAL A 142 12.59 -19.52 -14.81
N LEU A 143 12.84 -20.59 -15.54
CA LEU A 143 13.81 -21.62 -15.19
C LEU A 143 14.98 -21.58 -16.17
N GLU A 144 16.16 -21.92 -15.70
CA GLU A 144 17.38 -22.02 -16.51
C GLU A 144 18.02 -23.40 -16.30
N ASN A 145 18.39 -24.03 -17.41
CA ASN A 145 19.14 -25.29 -17.45
C ASN A 145 20.44 -25.08 -18.25
N GLN A 146 21.19 -26.15 -18.51
CA GLN A 146 22.45 -26.08 -19.27
C GLN A 146 22.26 -25.75 -20.77
N GLU A 147 21.04 -25.89 -21.30
CA GLU A 147 20.70 -25.67 -22.71
C GLU A 147 20.11 -24.28 -22.98
N GLY A 148 19.79 -23.51 -21.94
CA GLY A 148 19.32 -22.13 -22.05
C GLY A 148 18.19 -21.76 -21.09
N VAL A 149 17.57 -20.61 -21.37
CA VAL A 149 16.50 -20.04 -20.53
C VAL A 149 15.14 -20.53 -21.00
N TRP A 150 14.43 -21.25 -20.13
CA TRP A 150 13.07 -21.72 -20.38
C TRP A 150 12.04 -20.71 -19.85
N PRO A 151 11.31 -20.00 -20.73
CA PRO A 151 10.57 -18.80 -20.36
C PRO A 151 9.23 -19.07 -19.65
N ARG A 152 8.75 -20.31 -19.61
CA ARG A 152 7.44 -20.64 -19.04
C ARG A 152 7.43 -22.00 -18.34
N PHE A 153 7.48 -21.96 -17.01
CA PHE A 153 6.98 -23.05 -16.19
C PHE A 153 5.76 -22.52 -15.42
N ARG A 154 4.56 -22.99 -15.80
CA ARG A 154 3.38 -22.81 -14.97
C ARG A 154 3.61 -23.70 -13.76
N SER A 155 3.51 -23.15 -12.55
CA SER A 155 3.46 -23.96 -11.33
C SER A 155 2.61 -25.19 -11.63
N LEU A 156 3.23 -26.37 -11.57
CA LEU A 156 2.55 -27.64 -11.78
C LEU A 156 1.28 -27.59 -10.94
N ARG A 157 0.11 -27.73 -11.58
CA ARG A 157 -1.07 -28.14 -10.84
C ARG A 157 -0.68 -29.44 -10.13
N ASN A 158 -1.04 -29.51 -8.85
CA ASN A 158 -0.86 -30.63 -7.94
C ASN A 158 0.47 -30.66 -7.17
N SER A 159 0.55 -29.73 -6.23
CA SER A 159 0.22 -30.17 -4.88
C SER A 159 -0.76 -29.14 -4.34
N GLN A 160 -1.85 -29.57 -3.69
CA GLN A 160 -2.44 -28.75 -2.62
C GLN A 160 -1.27 -28.12 -1.87
N PRO A 161 -1.31 -26.83 -1.49
CA PRO A 161 -0.28 -26.29 -0.63
C PRO A 161 -0.09 -27.33 0.46
N LYS A 162 1.10 -27.98 0.51
CA LYS A 162 1.45 -28.78 1.68
C LYS A 162 1.25 -27.78 2.78
N ARG A 163 0.17 -27.95 3.55
CA ARG A 163 -0.12 -27.13 4.72
C ARG A 163 1.10 -27.40 5.57
N SER A 164 2.09 -26.50 5.47
CA SER A 164 3.10 -26.38 6.49
C SER A 164 2.30 -26.36 7.80
N PRO A 165 2.66 -27.19 8.79
CA PRO A 165 1.93 -27.22 10.07
C PRO A 165 1.72 -25.76 10.51
N PRO A 166 0.50 -25.36 10.89
CA PRO A 166 0.08 -23.95 10.91
C PRO A 166 1.06 -23.12 11.73
N SER A 167 2.01 -22.50 11.04
CA SER A 167 3.09 -21.75 11.67
C SER A 167 2.51 -20.39 12.02
N LYS A 168 2.08 -20.26 13.28
CA LYS A 168 1.67 -19.03 13.98
C LYS A 168 0.95 -18.02 13.07
N VAL A 169 -0.38 -18.13 12.96
CA VAL A 169 -1.22 -17.09 12.33
C VAL A 169 -0.72 -15.72 12.75
N SER A 170 -0.28 -14.90 11.79
CA SER A 170 0.39 -13.64 12.12
C SER A 170 -0.59 -12.72 12.83
N GLU A 171 -0.06 -11.89 13.73
CA GLU A 171 -0.86 -10.94 14.50
C GLU A 171 -1.77 -10.08 13.59
N LYS A 172 -1.23 -9.68 12.44
CA LYS A 172 -1.93 -8.88 11.42
C LYS A 172 -3.08 -9.65 10.77
N ASP A 173 -2.88 -10.92 10.42
CA ASP A 173 -3.91 -11.74 9.76
C ASP A 173 -5.10 -11.97 10.68
N LEU A 174 -4.82 -12.19 11.97
CA LEU A 174 -5.83 -12.40 12.99
C LEU A 174 -6.66 -11.13 13.24
N TYR A 175 -6.01 -9.96 13.27
CA TYR A 175 -6.70 -8.67 13.35
C TYR A 175 -7.52 -8.35 12.08
N GLN A 176 -6.97 -8.62 10.90
CA GLN A 176 -7.66 -8.38 9.61
C GLN A 176 -8.91 -9.24 9.44
N SER A 177 -8.94 -10.45 10.01
CA SER A 177 -10.13 -11.31 10.00
C SER A 177 -11.35 -10.63 10.66
N GLY A 178 -11.13 -9.90 11.77
CA GLY A 178 -12.17 -9.13 12.45
C GLY A 178 -12.67 -7.95 11.61
N LEU A 179 -11.76 -7.25 10.92
CA LEU A 179 -12.13 -6.17 10.00
C LEU A 179 -12.94 -6.67 8.80
N LEU A 180 -12.59 -7.83 8.25
CA LEU A 180 -13.33 -8.43 7.13
C LEU A 180 -14.76 -8.78 7.53
N ALA A 181 -14.95 -9.41 8.69
CA ALA A 181 -16.28 -9.71 9.22
C ALA A 181 -17.09 -8.43 9.50
N PHE A 182 -16.44 -7.38 10.00
CA PHE A 182 -17.06 -6.08 10.24
C PHE A 182 -17.53 -5.43 8.92
N LYS A 183 -16.69 -5.42 7.89
CA LYS A 183 -17.05 -4.92 6.54
C LYS A 183 -18.23 -5.67 5.94
N GLN A 184 -18.36 -6.97 6.23
CA GLN A 184 -19.48 -7.80 5.80
C GLN A 184 -20.75 -7.61 6.67
N ARG A 185 -20.79 -6.63 7.57
CA ARG A 185 -21.88 -6.40 8.54
C ARG A 185 -22.17 -7.60 9.47
N LYS A 186 -21.22 -8.54 9.58
CA LYS A 186 -21.30 -9.70 10.49
C LYS A 186 -20.71 -9.32 11.85
N PHE A 187 -21.41 -8.47 12.59
CA PHE A 187 -20.90 -7.85 13.83
C PHE A 187 -20.56 -8.88 14.93
N GLU A 188 -21.36 -9.94 15.06
CA GLU A 188 -21.06 -11.02 16.02
C GLU A 188 -19.79 -11.79 15.67
N ALA A 189 -19.61 -12.10 14.39
CA ALA A 189 -18.39 -12.76 13.90
C ALA A 189 -17.16 -11.85 14.06
N ALA A 190 -17.31 -10.54 13.80
CA ALA A 190 -16.26 -9.56 14.00
C ALA A 190 -15.85 -9.45 15.47
N ARG A 191 -16.81 -9.43 16.39
CA ARG A 191 -16.58 -9.40 17.83
C ARG A 191 -15.84 -10.64 18.31
N LYS A 192 -16.25 -11.83 17.84
CA LYS A 192 -15.57 -13.09 18.16
C LYS A 192 -14.12 -13.07 17.67
N ALA A 193 -13.89 -12.59 16.45
CA ALA A 193 -12.55 -12.49 15.88
C ALA A 193 -11.65 -11.49 16.63
N PHE A 194 -12.15 -10.32 17.03
CA PHE A 194 -11.38 -9.35 17.82
C PHE A 194 -11.10 -9.84 19.25
N ARG A 195 -12.02 -10.60 19.88
CA ARG A 195 -11.77 -11.25 21.17
C ARG A 195 -10.67 -12.31 21.07
N GLN A 196 -10.74 -13.17 20.06
CA GLN A 196 -9.70 -14.17 19.80
C GLN A 196 -8.34 -13.51 19.52
N TYR A 197 -8.34 -12.35 18.87
CA TYR A 197 -7.14 -11.54 18.70
C TYR A 197 -6.56 -11.05 20.04
N LEU A 198 -7.39 -10.51 20.92
CA LEU A 198 -6.96 -9.99 22.24
C LEU A 198 -6.52 -11.10 23.20
N GLU A 199 -7.13 -12.28 23.15
CA GLU A 199 -6.70 -13.46 23.92
C GLU A 199 -5.29 -13.91 23.50
N LYS A 200 -5.00 -13.83 22.19
CA LYS A 200 -3.72 -14.29 21.65
C LYS A 200 -2.63 -13.22 21.68
N TYR A 201 -3.00 -11.94 21.59
CA TYR A 201 -2.10 -10.78 21.54
C TYR A 201 -2.59 -9.64 22.44
N PRO A 202 -2.60 -9.82 23.78
CA PRO A 202 -3.12 -8.83 24.71
C PRO A 202 -2.34 -7.50 24.70
N LYS A 203 -1.04 -7.55 24.37
CA LYS A 203 -0.16 -6.38 24.18
C LYS A 203 0.22 -6.17 22.71
N GLY A 204 -0.61 -6.67 21.79
CA GLY A 204 -0.37 -6.58 20.36
C GLY A 204 -0.41 -5.15 19.80
N ARG A 205 0.23 -4.94 18.65
CA ARG A 205 0.24 -3.67 17.89
C ARG A 205 -1.16 -3.15 17.57
N TYR A 206 -2.15 -4.02 17.44
CA TYR A 206 -3.55 -3.66 17.15
C TYR A 206 -4.49 -3.85 18.35
N ALA A 207 -3.98 -4.11 19.56
CA ALA A 207 -4.79 -4.33 20.77
C ALA A 207 -5.73 -3.16 21.07
N ALA A 208 -5.20 -1.93 21.09
CA ALA A 208 -6.00 -0.73 21.29
C ALA A 208 -7.13 -0.60 20.24
N ASN A 209 -6.81 -0.87 18.97
CA ASN A 209 -7.80 -0.80 17.89
C ASN A 209 -8.84 -1.93 18.00
N ALA A 210 -8.45 -3.12 18.44
CA ALA A 210 -9.38 -4.23 18.67
C ALA A 210 -10.36 -3.92 19.81
N TYR A 211 -9.87 -3.34 20.92
CA TYR A 211 -10.75 -2.81 21.98
C TYR A 211 -11.70 -1.73 21.45
N PHE A 212 -11.23 -0.83 20.59
CA PHE A 212 -12.09 0.17 19.94
C PHE A 212 -13.21 -0.47 19.11
N TRP A 213 -12.92 -1.48 18.29
CA TRP A 213 -13.94 -2.17 17.48
C TRP A 213 -14.95 -2.99 18.32
N ILE A 214 -14.53 -3.47 19.50
CA ILE A 214 -15.41 -4.14 20.47
C ILE A 214 -16.25 -3.10 21.22
N GLY A 215 -15.65 -2.01 21.67
CA GLY A 215 -16.30 -0.96 22.49
C GLY A 215 -17.26 -0.08 21.70
N GLY A 216 -16.92 0.26 20.45
CA GLY A 216 -17.78 1.05 19.55
C GLY A 216 -19.09 0.34 19.14
N ASN A 217 -19.23 -0.95 19.46
CA ASN A 217 -20.45 -1.74 19.20
C ASN A 217 -21.47 -1.73 20.35
N LEU A 218 -21.20 -1.06 21.47
CA LEU A 218 -22.20 -0.93 22.56
C LEU A 218 -23.32 0.07 22.24
N LEU A 219 -23.16 0.98 21.26
CA LEU A 219 -24.18 1.98 20.90
C LEU A 219 -25.08 1.60 19.70
N ARG A 220 -24.81 0.50 18.99
CA ARG A 220 -25.68 0.01 17.90
C ARG A 220 -26.57 -1.17 18.30
N ARG A 221 -26.56 -1.53 19.58
CA ARG A 221 -27.36 -2.62 20.19
C ARG A 221 -28.21 -2.14 21.37
N ALA A 222 -28.68 -0.90 21.35
CA ALA A 222 -29.91 -0.59 22.05
C ALA A 222 -31.08 -0.93 21.10
N PRO A 223 -31.93 -1.92 21.40
CA PRO A 223 -33.22 -2.02 20.73
C PRO A 223 -34.05 -0.77 21.08
N LEU A 224 -34.78 -0.24 20.10
CA LEU A 224 -35.98 0.58 20.39
C LEU A 224 -37.03 -0.33 21.02
#